data_AF-A0A5F2DEZ8-F1
#
_entry.id   AF-A0A5F2DEZ8-F1
#
_cell.length_a   1.000
_cell.length_b   1.000
_cell.length_c   1.000
_cell.angle_alpha   90.00
_cell.angle_beta   90.00
_cell.angle_gamma   90.00
#
_symmetry.space_group_name_H-M   'P 1'
#
loop_
_entity.id
_entity.type
_entity.pdbx_description
1 polymer ?
#
loop_
_entity_poly.entity_id
_entity_poly.type
_entity_poly.pdbx_seq_one_letter_code
_entity_poly.pdbx_strand_id
1 'polypeptide(L)'
;MSRFFYPVFLILLTTSCSQLSREEQLHDECDTTRKNGYLYMMPILQRHTTTGVSDTNVTYWVGNTELAYRKCISEAKKNEFNLRSN
;
A
#
# COMPACT_ATOMS: atom_id res chain seq x y z
N MET A 1 -33.21 -9.91 33.56
CA MET A 1 -32.56 -9.94 32.23
C MET A 1 -31.46 -8.90 32.03
N SER A 2 -31.19 -7.98 32.97
CA SER A 2 -30.22 -6.87 32.76
C SER A 2 -28.74 -7.20 33.06
N ARG A 3 -28.43 -8.35 33.67
CA ARG A 3 -27.05 -8.68 34.11
C ARG A 3 -26.17 -9.33 33.03
N PHE A 4 -26.76 -9.82 31.93
CA PHE A 4 -26.04 -10.47 30.83
C PHE A 4 -25.52 -9.50 29.76
N PHE A 5 -26.05 -8.28 29.68
CA PHE A 5 -25.65 -7.28 28.68
C PHE A 5 -24.32 -6.60 29.00
N TYR A 6 -23.95 -6.54 30.29
CA TYR A 6 -22.74 -5.87 30.76
C TYR A 6 -21.42 -6.50 30.26
N PRO A 7 -21.23 -7.84 30.29
CA PRO A 7 -20.00 -8.44 29.77
C PRO A 7 -19.87 -8.32 28.23
N VAL A 8 -20.99 -8.34 27.51
CA VAL A 8 -21.00 -8.18 26.04
C VAL A 8 -20.55 -6.79 25.61
N PHE A 9 -20.97 -5.76 26.35
CA PHE A 9 -20.57 -4.38 26.10
C PHE A 9 -19.07 -4.13 26.38
N LEU A 10 -18.52 -4.81 27.40
CA LEU A 10 -17.09 -4.77 27.73
C LEU A 10 -16.20 -5.44 26.66
N ILE A 11 -16.67 -6.54 26.06
CA ILE A 11 -15.93 -7.23 24.99
C ILE A 11 -15.85 -6.36 23.73
N LEU A 12 -16.95 -5.68 23.37
CA LEU A 12 -17.02 -4.80 22.20
C LEU A 12 -16.07 -3.58 22.27
N LEU A 13 -15.71 -3.13 23.48
CA LEU A 13 -14.74 -2.04 23.69
C LEU A 13 -13.29 -2.49 23.49
N THR A 14 -12.99 -3.79 23.64
CA THR A 14 -11.62 -4.31 23.44
C THR A 14 -11.32 -4.67 21.98
N THR A 15 -12.33 -4.96 21.17
CA THR A 15 -12.16 -5.32 19.75
C THR A 15 -12.02 -4.12 18.81
N SER A 16 -12.36 -2.91 19.28
CA SER A 16 -12.36 -1.70 18.45
C SER A 16 -10.99 -1.01 18.34
N CYS A 17 -9.95 -1.57 18.97
CA CYS A 17 -8.58 -1.05 18.93
C CYS A 17 -7.62 -2.01 18.19
N SER A 18 -8.02 -2.49 17.01
CA SER A 18 -7.07 -3.09 16.07
C SER A 18 -6.35 -1.96 15.33
N GLN A 19 -5.32 -1.38 15.96
CA GLN A 19 -4.36 -0.55 15.23
C GLN A 19 -3.71 -1.45 14.18
N LEU A 20 -3.89 -1.10 12.89
CA LEU A 20 -3.28 -1.81 11.78
C LEU A 20 -1.76 -1.89 12.03
N SER A 21 -1.15 -3.05 11.77
CA SER A 21 0.31 -3.15 11.88
C SER A 21 0.93 -2.12 10.93
N ARG A 22 2.00 -1.44 11.36
CA ARG A 22 2.68 -0.45 10.51
C ARG A 22 3.19 -1.07 9.21
N GLU A 23 3.64 -2.32 9.26
CA GLU A 23 4.00 -3.06 8.06
C GLU A 23 2.81 -3.18 7.10
N GLU A 24 1.63 -3.52 7.61
CA GLU A 24 0.42 -3.68 6.80
C GLU A 24 -0.01 -2.35 6.17
N GLN A 25 0.09 -1.25 6.92
CA GLN A 25 -0.17 0.09 6.38
C GLN A 25 0.81 0.43 5.24
N LEU A 26 2.11 0.23 5.48
CA LEU A 26 3.13 0.50 4.47
C LEU A 26 2.95 -0.40 3.25
N HIS A 27 2.57 -1.67 3.45
CA HIS A 27 2.31 -2.61 2.36
C HIS A 27 1.16 -2.14 1.47
N ASP A 28 0.05 -1.69 2.07
CA ASP A 28 -1.10 -1.14 1.33
C ASP A 28 -0.74 0.15 0.57
N GLU A 29 0.08 1.02 1.17
CA GLU A 29 0.61 2.21 0.51
C GLU A 29 1.50 1.84 -0.70
N CYS A 30 2.35 0.82 -0.57
CA CYS A 30 3.18 0.31 -1.67
C CYS A 30 2.31 -0.24 -2.81
N ASP A 31 1.28 -1.03 -2.49
CA ASP A 31 0.35 -1.62 -3.46
C ASP A 31 -0.47 -0.56 -4.20
N THR A 32 -1.00 0.40 -3.44
CA THR A 32 -1.77 1.53 -3.99
C THR A 32 -0.90 2.38 -4.92
N THR A 33 0.34 2.67 -4.51
CA THR A 33 1.29 3.45 -5.32
C THR A 33 1.62 2.72 -6.63
N ARG A 34 1.93 1.43 -6.55
CA ARG A 34 2.19 0.59 -7.73
C ARG A 34 1.00 0.61 -8.68
N LYS A 35 -0.21 0.34 -8.16
CA LYS A 35 -1.46 0.32 -8.93
C LYS A 35 -1.72 1.66 -9.62
N ASN A 36 -1.56 2.77 -8.90
CA ASN A 36 -1.73 4.11 -9.46
C ASN A 36 -0.69 4.42 -10.54
N GLY A 37 0.56 3.98 -10.35
CA GLY A 37 1.61 4.09 -11.35
C GLY A 37 1.22 3.42 -12.68
N TYR A 38 0.66 2.21 -12.63
CA TYR A 38 0.14 1.54 -13.82
C TYR A 38 -1.10 2.23 -14.39
N LEU A 39 -2.07 2.56 -13.54
CA LEU A 39 -3.36 3.10 -13.98
C LEU A 39 -3.21 4.46 -14.68
N TYR A 40 -2.36 5.34 -14.16
CA TYR A 40 -2.24 6.71 -14.67
C TYR A 40 -1.08 6.88 -15.65
N MET A 41 0.07 6.26 -15.40
CA MET A 41 1.26 6.56 -16.20
C MET A 41 1.32 5.75 -17.51
N MET A 42 0.84 4.50 -17.52
CA MET A 42 0.85 3.68 -18.74
C MET A 42 0.09 4.34 -19.89
N PRO A 43 -1.15 4.86 -19.70
CA PRO A 43 -1.86 5.56 -20.78
C PRO A 43 -1.13 6.82 -21.23
N ILE A 44 -0.46 7.54 -20.32
CA ILE A 44 0.30 8.75 -20.66
C ILE A 44 1.49 8.38 -21.55
N LEU A 45 2.25 7.37 -21.17
CA LEU A 45 3.41 6.90 -21.93
C LEU A 45 2.98 6.34 -23.29
N GLN A 46 1.85 5.64 -23.38
CA GLN A 46 1.33 5.12 -24.64
C GLN A 46 0.82 6.22 -25.58
N ARG A 47 0.19 7.29 -25.05
CA ARG A 47 -0.41 8.36 -25.87
C ARG A 47 0.53 9.51 -26.21
N HIS A 48 1.47 9.84 -25.33
CA HIS A 48 2.24 11.08 -25.42
C HIS A 48 3.73 10.89 -25.73
N THR A 49 4.20 9.65 -25.96
CA THR A 49 5.55 9.42 -26.47
C THR A 49 5.57 9.62 -27.99
N THR A 50 5.68 10.87 -28.40
CA THR A 50 5.56 11.36 -29.78
C THR A 50 6.66 10.90 -30.74
N THR A 51 7.71 10.23 -30.28
CA THR A 51 8.93 9.95 -31.06
C THR A 51 9.15 8.48 -31.42
N GLY A 52 8.15 7.61 -31.23
CA GLY A 52 8.27 6.16 -31.54
C GLY A 52 9.04 5.35 -30.50
N VAL A 53 9.47 5.97 -29.40
CA VAL A 53 10.18 5.35 -28.27
C VAL A 53 9.19 4.84 -27.20
N SER A 54 7.92 4.65 -27.58
CA SER A 54 6.80 4.31 -26.69
C SER A 54 7.07 3.04 -25.89
N ASP A 55 7.43 1.96 -26.58
CA ASP A 55 7.67 0.65 -25.97
C ASP A 55 8.86 0.67 -25.01
N THR A 56 9.93 1.36 -25.40
CA THR A 56 11.12 1.53 -24.57
C THR A 56 10.81 2.34 -23.31
N ASN A 57 10.08 3.46 -23.44
CA ASN A 57 9.70 4.30 -22.30
C ASN A 57 8.74 3.58 -21.35
N VAL A 58 7.78 2.83 -21.89
CA VAL A 58 6.90 1.94 -21.12
C VAL A 58 7.74 0.90 -20.36
N THR A 59 8.68 0.24 -21.03
CA THR A 59 9.54 -0.78 -20.41
C THR A 59 10.38 -0.20 -19.27
N TYR A 60 11.01 0.95 -19.48
CA TYR A 60 11.77 1.64 -18.43
C TYR A 60 10.88 2.04 -17.26
N TRP A 61 9.70 2.59 -17.53
CA TRP A 61 8.77 2.98 -16.48
C TRP A 61 8.30 1.78 -15.66
N VAL A 62 7.89 0.70 -16.32
CA VAL A 62 7.47 -0.55 -15.67
C VAL A 62 8.60 -1.11 -14.81
N GLY A 63 9.82 -1.21 -15.36
CA GLY A 63 10.98 -1.70 -14.62
C GLY A 63 11.28 -0.87 -13.38
N ASN A 64 11.26 0.46 -13.49
CA ASN A 64 11.47 1.36 -12.37
C ASN A 64 10.35 1.28 -11.32
N THR A 65 9.10 1.16 -11.76
CA THR A 65 7.93 1.02 -10.88
C THR A 65 8.03 -0.26 -10.06
N GLU A 66 8.36 -1.39 -10.70
CA GLU A 66 8.55 -2.67 -10.00
C GLU A 66 9.75 -2.66 -9.06
N LEU A 67 10.86 -2.01 -9.45
CA LEU A 67 12.02 -1.85 -8.58
C LEU A 67 11.68 -1.00 -7.35
N ALA A 68 10.96 0.11 -7.53
CA ALA A 68 10.52 0.96 -6.43
C ALA A 68 9.55 0.20 -5.50
N TYR A 69 8.61 -0.55 -6.06
CA TYR A 69 7.69 -1.39 -5.29
C TYR A 69 8.45 -2.41 -4.42
N ARG A 70 9.42 -3.14 -4.99
CA ARG A 70 10.23 -4.10 -4.22
C ARG A 70 11.01 -3.44 -3.08
N LYS A 71 11.54 -2.24 -3.29
CA LYS A 71 12.20 -1.47 -2.23
C LYS A 71 11.19 -1.08 -1.14
N CYS A 72 10.01 -0.61 -1.53
CA CYS A 72 8.94 -0.23 -0.63
C CYS A 72 8.51 -1.40 0.27
N ILE A 73 8.23 -2.57 -0.30
CA ILE A 73 7.88 -3.79 0.47
C ILE A 73 9.02 -4.22 1.41
N SER A 74 10.27 -4.11 0.97
CA SER A 74 11.43 -4.40 1.83
C SER A 74 11.48 -3.46 3.04
N GLU A 75 11.19 -2.17 2.86
CA GLU A 75 11.10 -1.22 3.97
C GLU A 75 9.87 -1.46 4.85
N ALA A 76 8.73 -1.84 4.28
CA ALA A 76 7.53 -2.22 5.05
C ALA A 76 7.85 -3.37 6.01
N LYS A 77 8.50 -4.42 5.50
CA LYS A 77 8.92 -5.58 6.30
C LYS A 77 9.90 -5.21 7.41
N LYS A 78 10.86 -4.31 7.14
CA LYS A 78 11.78 -3.81 8.20
C LYS A 78 11.06 -3.07 9.33
N ASN A 79 9.84 -2.59 9.08
CA ASN A 79 9.03 -1.86 10.05
C ASN A 79 7.95 -2.72 10.72
N GLU A 80 7.98 -4.06 10.54
CA GLU A 80 7.02 -5.01 11.14
C GLU A 80 6.91 -4.87 12.67
N PHE A 81 8.00 -4.50 13.35
CA PHE A 81 8.03 -4.31 14.80
C PHE A 81 8.06 -2.84 15.24
N ASN A 82 7.96 -1.89 14.30
CA ASN A 82 8.16 -0.48 14.61
C ASN A 82 6.84 0.25 14.90
N LEU A 83 6.45 0.31 16.18
CA LEU A 83 5.17 0.86 16.62
C LEU A 83 5.05 2.41 16.59
N ARG A 84 6.09 3.15 16.18
CA ARG A 84 6.15 4.61 16.32
C ARG A 84 5.97 5.34 14.98
N SER A 85 4.80 5.93 14.72
CA SER A 85 4.64 6.96 13.68
C SER A 85 5.31 8.24 14.19
N ASN A 86 6.31 8.75 13.47
CA ASN A 86 6.91 10.05 13.79
C ASN A 86 6.06 11.17 13.21
#